data_AF-A0A1Y2GCN6-F1
#
_entry.id   AF-A0A1Y2GCN6-F1
#
_cell.length_a   1.000
_cell.length_b   1.000
_cell.length_c   1.000
_cell.angle_alpha   90.00
_cell.angle_beta   90.00
_cell.angle_gamma   90.00
#
_symmetry.space_group_name_H-M   'P 1'
#
loop_
_entity.id
_entity.type
_entity.pdbx_description
1 polymer ?
#
loop_
_entity_poly.entity_id
_entity_poly.type
_entity_poly.pdbx_seq_one_letter_code
_entity_poly.pdbx_strand_id
1 'polypeptide(L)'
;MRLIKQNMDDAAATEAMRGGAIGALKYCTVALFVGGVLQATWPRFAAIRPPQKGWLMVAAFLGGFGNGSDTTFTNFERRDREMQIRIAEQKRHDILYGSEEERRKVSATNATAASSLSSSSQAA
;
A
#
# COMPACT_ATOMS: atom_id res chain seq x y z
N MET A 1 -19.73 -11.83 -0.61
CA MET A 1 -18.85 -11.04 -1.50
C MET A 1 -18.97 -9.51 -1.33
N ARG A 2 -20.16 -8.94 -1.06
CA ARG A 2 -20.35 -7.47 -0.95
C ARG A 2 -19.57 -6.83 0.22
N LEU A 3 -19.52 -7.49 1.38
CA LEU A 3 -18.77 -7.03 2.56
C LEU A 3 -17.25 -7.01 2.36
N ILE A 4 -16.69 -7.99 1.63
CA ILE A 4 -15.26 -8.05 1.33
C ILE A 4 -14.88 -6.92 0.38
N LYS A 5 -15.74 -6.62 -0.61
CA LYS A 5 -15.53 -5.50 -1.53
C LYS A 5 -15.61 -4.16 -0.82
N GLN A 6 -16.58 -3.96 0.08
CA GLN A 6 -16.69 -2.74 0.89
C GLN A 6 -15.44 -2.50 1.74
N ASN A 7 -14.90 -3.53 2.40
CA ASN A 7 -13.68 -3.37 3.19
C ASN A 7 -12.46 -2.95 2.35
N MET A 8 -12.36 -3.45 1.10
CA MET A 8 -11.27 -3.08 0.20
C MET A 8 -11.45 -1.66 -0.35
N ASP A 9 -12.68 -1.26 -0.66
CA ASP A 9 -13.01 0.09 -1.11
C ASP A 9 -12.73 1.12 0.01
N ASP A 10 -13.05 0.80 1.26
CA ASP A 10 -12.78 1.65 2.43
C ASP A 10 -11.27 1.75 2.73
N ALA A 11 -10.52 0.66 2.57
CA ALA A 11 -9.06 0.66 2.73
C ALA A 11 -8.39 1.52 1.65
N ALA A 12 -8.81 1.36 0.38
CA ALA A 12 -8.31 2.16 -0.73
C ALA A 12 -8.63 3.65 -0.56
N ALA A 13 -9.85 3.98 -0.11
CA ALA A 13 -10.26 5.35 0.18
C ALA A 13 -9.42 5.97 1.32
N THR A 14 -9.13 5.20 2.37
CA THR A 14 -8.31 5.67 3.50
C THR A 14 -6.87 5.94 3.07
N GLU A 15 -6.28 5.06 2.25
CA GLU A 15 -4.94 5.27 1.70
C GLU A 15 -4.90 6.47 0.73
N ALA A 16 -5.91 6.63 -0.13
CA ALA A 16 -6.03 7.78 -1.01
C ALA A 16 -6.18 9.09 -0.23
N MET A 17 -6.95 9.12 0.86
CA MET A 17 -7.08 10.30 1.72
C MET A 17 -5.76 10.66 2.41
N ARG A 18 -5.01 9.66 2.89
CA ARG A 18 -3.67 9.89 3.47
C ARG A 18 -2.69 10.43 2.43
N GLY A 19 -2.69 9.82 1.25
CA GLY A 19 -1.93 10.28 0.09
C GLY A 19 -2.24 11.71 -0.30
N GLY A 20 -3.54 12.03 -0.39
CA GLY A 20 -4.03 13.36 -0.66
C GLY A 20 -3.64 14.36 0.42
N ALA A 21 -3.75 14.02 1.71
CA ALA A 21 -3.33 14.91 2.80
C ALA A 21 -1.83 15.26 2.73
N ILE A 22 -0.99 14.26 2.43
CA ILE A 22 0.46 14.47 2.26
C ILE A 22 0.72 15.31 1.00
N GLY A 23 0.04 15.02 -0.10
CA GLY A 23 0.14 15.79 -1.35
C GLY A 23 -0.27 17.25 -1.16
N ALA A 24 -1.37 17.49 -0.45
CA ALA A 24 -1.87 18.82 -0.13
C ALA A 24 -0.85 19.63 0.70
N LEU A 25 -0.24 19.00 1.71
CA LEU A 25 0.84 19.62 2.48
C LEU A 25 2.05 19.99 1.60
N LYS A 26 2.48 19.11 0.70
CA LYS A 26 3.61 19.38 -0.21
C LYS A 26 3.33 20.56 -1.14
N TYR A 27 2.13 20.65 -1.70
CA TYR A 27 1.78 21.76 -2.59
C TYR A 27 1.54 23.05 -1.82
N CYS A 28 0.99 22.97 -0.60
CA CYS A 28 0.79 24.14 0.25
C CYS A 28 2.12 24.76 0.69
N THR A 29 3.14 23.95 1.01
CA THR A 29 4.48 24.47 1.34
C THR A 29 5.13 25.14 0.12
N VAL A 30 5.01 24.55 -1.07
CA VAL A 30 5.50 25.17 -2.31
C VAL A 30 4.75 26.47 -2.62
N ALA A 31 3.43 26.49 -2.44
CA ALA A 31 2.62 27.69 -2.69
C ALA A 31 2.92 28.82 -1.71
N LEU A 32 3.19 28.53 -0.43
CA LEU A 32 3.67 29.50 0.55
C LEU A 32 5.02 30.09 0.16
N PHE A 33 5.95 29.24 -0.26
CA PHE A 33 7.27 29.68 -0.69
C PHE A 33 7.19 30.56 -1.94
N VAL A 34 6.52 30.09 -2.99
CA VAL A 34 6.33 30.84 -4.24
C VAL A 34 5.53 32.13 -4.01
N GLY A 35 4.50 32.07 -3.17
CA GLY A 35 3.71 33.24 -2.77
C GLY A 35 4.56 34.29 -2.05
N GLY A 36 5.46 33.87 -1.16
CA GLY A 36 6.42 34.77 -0.50
C GLY A 36 7.40 35.41 -1.49
N VAL A 37 7.95 34.62 -2.41
CA VAL A 37 8.86 35.12 -3.46
C VAL A 37 8.13 36.12 -4.37
N LEU A 38 6.92 35.80 -4.83
CA LEU A 38 6.11 36.68 -5.68
C LEU A 38 5.70 37.97 -4.96
N GLN A 39 5.42 37.89 -3.66
CA GLN A 39 5.11 39.07 -2.84
C GLN A 39 6.31 40.01 -2.73
N ALA A 40 7.54 39.49 -2.68
CA ALA A 40 8.76 40.28 -2.57
C ALA A 40 9.28 40.82 -3.91
N THR A 41 9.11 40.05 -4.99
CA THR A 41 9.73 40.36 -6.30
C THR A 41 8.76 41.02 -7.28
N TRP A 42 7.45 40.81 -7.14
CA TRP A 42 6.47 41.24 -8.14
C TRP A 42 5.46 42.26 -7.57
N PRO A 43 5.57 43.55 -7.92
CA PRO A 43 4.72 44.60 -7.36
C PRO A 43 3.23 44.43 -7.72
N ARG A 44 2.94 43.88 -8.90
CA ARG A 44 1.57 43.53 -9.30
C ARG A 44 0.96 42.44 -8.42
N PHE A 45 1.74 41.42 -8.04
CA PHE A 45 1.25 40.38 -7.14
C PHE A 45 1.08 40.92 -5.71
N ALA A 46 1.98 41.80 -5.28
CA ALA A 46 1.87 42.47 -3.99
C ALA A 46 0.56 43.26 -3.86
N ALA A 47 0.13 43.94 -4.93
CA ALA A 47 -1.09 44.74 -4.98
C ALA A 47 -2.41 43.92 -4.99
N ILE A 48 -2.36 42.61 -5.21
CA ILE A 48 -3.55 41.74 -5.18
C ILE A 48 -4.13 41.67 -3.77
N ARG A 49 -5.47 41.67 -3.66
CA ARG A 49 -6.16 41.62 -2.37
C ARG A 49 -5.95 40.26 -1.67
N PRO A 50 -5.79 40.23 -0.33
CA PRO A 50 -5.62 38.99 0.44
C PRO A 50 -6.61 37.85 0.12
N PRO A 51 -7.93 38.06 -0.06
CA PRO A 51 -8.85 36.98 -0.39
C PRO A 51 -8.55 36.30 -1.74
N GLN A 52 -8.08 37.04 -2.74
CA GLN A 52 -7.70 36.46 -4.04
C GLN A 52 -6.43 35.61 -3.93
N LYS A 53 -5.50 36.00 -3.07
CA LYS A 53 -4.31 35.19 -2.73
C LYS A 53 -4.69 33.92 -1.96
N GLY A 54 -5.71 34.00 -1.10
CA GLY A 54 -6.26 32.83 -0.41
C GLY A 54 -6.81 31.78 -1.37
N TRP A 55 -7.48 32.18 -2.46
CA TRP A 55 -7.96 31.24 -3.48
C TRP A 55 -6.84 30.49 -4.19
N LEU A 56 -5.67 31.12 -4.39
CA LEU A 56 -4.49 30.42 -4.91
C LEU A 56 -4.00 29.33 -3.96
N MET A 57 -4.07 29.56 -2.65
CA MET A 57 -3.72 28.55 -1.65
C MET A 57 -4.70 27.38 -1.63
N VAL A 58 -6.00 27.68 -1.75
CA VAL A 58 -7.03 26.64 -1.87
C VAL A 58 -6.82 25.82 -3.14
N ALA A 59 -6.52 26.46 -4.26
CA ALA A 59 -6.21 25.78 -5.52
C ALA A 59 -4.97 24.89 -5.41
N ALA A 60 -3.89 25.38 -4.78
CA ALA A 60 -2.69 24.59 -4.52
C ALA A 60 -2.97 23.40 -3.60
N PHE A 61 -3.77 23.61 -2.55
CA PHE A 61 -4.18 22.55 -1.63
C PHE A 61 -4.99 21.47 -2.34
N LEU A 62 -6.02 21.84 -3.13
CA LEU A 62 -6.83 20.89 -3.89
C LEU A 62 -6.00 20.15 -4.95
N GLY A 63 -5.14 20.86 -5.67
CA GLY A 63 -4.26 20.26 -6.68
C GLY A 63 -3.28 19.25 -6.07
N GLY A 64 -2.70 19.60 -4.91
CA GLY A 64 -1.85 18.68 -4.15
C GLY A 64 -2.62 17.48 -3.60
N PHE A 65 -3.84 17.70 -3.12
CA PHE A 65 -4.71 16.64 -2.64
C PHE A 65 -5.04 15.63 -3.74
N GLY A 66 -5.50 16.10 -4.91
CA GLY A 66 -5.83 15.24 -6.04
C GLY A 66 -4.63 14.44 -6.56
N ASN A 67 -3.48 15.10 -6.74
CA ASN A 67 -2.27 14.43 -7.20
C ASN A 67 -1.77 13.38 -6.19
N GLY A 68 -1.78 13.74 -4.90
CA GLY A 68 -1.43 12.83 -3.81
C GLY A 68 -2.39 11.63 -3.70
N SER A 69 -3.70 11.85 -3.86
CA SER A 69 -4.68 10.77 -3.78
C SER A 69 -4.56 9.81 -4.95
N ASP A 70 -4.41 10.30 -6.18
CA ASP A 70 -4.31 9.47 -7.39
C ASP A 70 -3.05 8.60 -7.39
N THR A 71 -1.90 9.18 -7.03
CA THR A 71 -0.65 8.42 -6.96
C THR A 71 -0.68 7.34 -5.89
N THR A 72 -1.37 7.57 -4.77
CA THR A 72 -1.44 6.60 -3.69
C THR A 72 -2.45 5.50 -4.01
N PHE A 73 -3.59 5.86 -4.60
CA PHE A 73 -4.60 4.93 -5.06
C PHE A 73 -4.06 3.98 -6.15
N THR A 74 -3.37 4.50 -7.16
CA THR A 74 -2.76 3.68 -8.22
C THR A 74 -1.68 2.74 -7.69
N ASN A 75 -0.91 3.16 -6.67
CA ASN A 75 0.06 2.30 -6.00
C ASN A 75 -0.61 1.21 -5.15
N PHE A 76 -1.74 1.51 -4.51
CA PHE A 76 -2.54 0.51 -3.79
C PHE A 76 -3.02 -0.58 -4.74
N GLU A 77 -3.58 -0.22 -5.90
CA GLU A 77 -4.02 -1.19 -6.91
C GLU A 77 -2.85 -2.06 -7.43
N ARG A 78 -1.67 -1.47 -7.62
CA ARG A 78 -0.48 -2.22 -8.04
C ARG A 78 -0.05 -3.24 -6.99
N ARG A 79 0.03 -2.83 -5.72
CA ARG A 79 0.37 -3.71 -4.60
C ARG A 79 -0.63 -4.84 -4.43
N ASP A 80 -1.93 -4.57 -4.63
CA ASP A 80 -2.97 -5.59 -4.54
C ASP A 80 -2.79 -6.65 -5.64
N ARG A 81 -2.53 -6.23 -6.89
CA ARG A 81 -2.24 -7.16 -8.00
C ARG A 81 -0.99 -8.00 -7.73
N GLU A 82 0.08 -7.41 -7.22
CA GLU A 82 1.31 -8.12 -6.84
C GLU A 82 1.06 -9.16 -5.74
N MET A 83 0.25 -8.83 -4.73
CA MET A 83 -0.16 -9.78 -3.69
C MET A 83 -0.96 -10.95 -4.25
N GLN A 84 -1.92 -10.67 -5.14
CA GLN A 84 -2.72 -11.71 -5.77
C GLN A 84 -1.84 -12.70 -6.58
N ILE A 85 -0.84 -12.19 -7.31
CA ILE A 85 0.12 -13.02 -8.04
C ILE A 85 0.91 -13.90 -7.08
N ARG A 86 1.45 -13.32 -5.99
CA ARG A 86 2.24 -14.07 -5.01
C ARG A 86 1.42 -15.18 -4.33
N ILE A 87 0.16 -14.89 -3.98
CA ILE A 87 -0.74 -15.89 -3.38
C ILE A 87 -1.06 -17.00 -4.39
N ALA A 88 -1.27 -16.67 -5.66
CA ALA A 88 -1.50 -17.66 -6.70
C ALA A 88 -0.27 -18.54 -6.95
N GLU A 89 0.92 -17.95 -6.92
CA GLU A 89 2.20 -18.66 -7.06
C GLU A 89 2.45 -19.60 -5.87
N GLN A 90 2.23 -19.12 -4.63
CA GLN A 90 2.29 -19.97 -3.44
C GLN A 90 1.30 -21.14 -3.51
N LYS A 91 0.05 -20.90 -3.90
CA LYS A 91 -0.93 -21.97 -4.09
C LYS A 91 -0.49 -23.00 -5.14
N ARG A 92 0.10 -22.55 -6.25
CA ARG A 92 0.65 -23.46 -7.27
C ARG A 92 1.81 -24.27 -6.69
N HIS A 93 2.73 -23.62 -5.98
CA HIS A 93 3.85 -24.29 -5.33
C HIS A 93 3.38 -25.34 -4.32
N ASP A 94 2.39 -25.02 -3.49
CA ASP A 94 1.82 -25.94 -2.49
C ASP A 94 1.15 -27.16 -3.14
N ILE A 95 0.48 -26.99 -4.28
CA ILE A 95 -0.10 -28.11 -5.03
C ILE A 95 0.98 -29.03 -5.63
N LEU A 96 2.06 -28.45 -6.17
CA LEU A 96 3.10 -29.20 -6.86
C LEU A 96 4.06 -29.94 -5.90
N TYR A 97 4.36 -29.34 -4.75
CA TYR A 97 5.40 -29.85 -3.84
C TYR A 97 4.87 -30.35 -2.49
N GLY A 98 3.54 -30.31 -2.31
CA GLY A 98 2.86 -30.53 -1.04
C GLY A 98 3.02 -29.32 -0.13
N SER A 99 1.97 -28.95 0.60
CA SER A 99 2.06 -27.88 1.59
C SER A 99 3.16 -28.17 2.62
N GLU A 100 3.78 -27.15 3.22
CA GLU A 100 4.74 -27.36 4.31
C GLU A 100 4.17 -28.26 5.42
N GLU A 101 2.85 -28.19 5.65
CA GLU A 101 2.16 -29.03 6.62
C GLU A 101 2.10 -30.50 6.19
N GLU A 102 1.86 -30.80 4.91
CA GLU A 102 1.93 -32.17 4.39
C GLU A 102 3.35 -32.70 4.39
N ARG A 103 4.34 -31.89 4.02
CA ARG A 103 5.76 -32.27 4.15
C ARG A 103 6.14 -32.55 5.60
N ARG A 104 5.71 -31.75 6.56
CA ARG A 104 5.94 -31.99 8.00
C ARG A 104 5.24 -33.25 8.49
N LYS A 105 4.00 -33.52 8.05
CA LYS A 105 3.27 -34.76 8.38
C LYS A 105 3.99 -35.99 7.83
N VAL A 106 4.37 -35.99 6.54
CA VAL A 106 5.12 -37.10 5.92
C VAL A 106 6.47 -37.32 6.59
N SER A 107 7.18 -36.24 6.96
CA SER A 107 8.44 -36.33 7.69
C SER A 107 8.27 -36.91 9.10
N ALA A 108 7.21 -36.51 9.81
CA ALA A 108 6.88 -37.05 11.13
C ALA A 108 6.47 -38.52 11.06
N THR A 109 5.71 -38.93 10.03
CA THR A 109 5.33 -40.32 9.79
C THR A 109 6.53 -41.18 9.42
N ASN A 110 7.47 -40.68 8.59
CA ASN A 110 8.70 -41.41 8.27
C ASN A 110 9.65 -41.52 9.47
N ALA A 111 9.73 -40.51 10.34
CA ALA A 111 10.54 -40.59 11.56
C ALA A 111 9.99 -41.61 12.57
N THR A 112 8.66 -41.76 12.66
CA THR A 112 8.02 -42.79 13.50
C THR A 112 8.10 -44.19 12.89
N ALA A 113 8.11 -44.32 11.56
CA ALA A 113 8.35 -45.59 10.88
C ALA A 113 9.82 -46.05 10.99
N ALA A 114 10.78 -45.12 11.00
CA ALA A 114 12.19 -45.44 11.18
C ALA A 114 12.53 -45.88 12.63
N SER A 115 11.87 -45.28 13.63
CA SER A 115 12.10 -45.67 15.03
C SER A 115 11.52 -47.05 15.35
N SER A 116 10.38 -47.43 14.77
CA SER A 116 9.75 -48.74 14.95
C SER A 116 10.48 -49.89 14.23
N LEU A 117 11.18 -49.62 13.12
CA LEU A 117 12.06 -50.61 12.50
C LEU A 117 13.33 -50.88 13.34
N SER A 118 13.90 -49.84 13.96
CA SER A 118 15.15 -50.00 14.74
C SER A 118 14.95 -50.84 16.01
N SER A 119 13.78 -50.74 16.66
CA SER A 119 13.43 -51.54 17.84
C SER A 119 13.13 -53.00 17.53
N SER A 120 12.73 -53.32 16.28
CA SER A 120 12.53 -54.71 15.84
C SER A 120 13.83 -55.45 15.52
N SER A 121 14.94 -54.75 15.26
CA SER A 121 16.23 -55.37 14.92
C SER A 121 17.13 -55.68 16.13
N GLN A 122 16.79 -55.21 17.33
CA GLN A 122 17.52 -55.52 18.57
C GLN A 122 16.96 -56.73 19.34
N ALA A 123 15.92 -57.39 18.80
CA ALA A 123 15.24 -58.51 19.45
C ALA A 123 15.54 -59.89 18.82
N ALA A 124 16.58 -59.99 17.98
CA ALA A 124 17.08 -61.26 17.40
C ALA A 124 18.56 -61.44 17.75
#